data_AF-A0A9P6ZGA7-F1
#
_entry.id   AF-A0A9P6ZGA7-F1
#
_cell.length_a   1.000
_cell.length_b   1.000
_cell.length_c   1.000
_cell.angle_alpha   90.00
_cell.angle_beta   90.00
_cell.angle_gamma   90.00
#
_symmetry.space_group_name_H-M   'P 1'
#
loop_
_entity.id
_entity.type
_entity.pdbx_description
1 polymer ?
#
loop_
_entity_poly.entity_id
_entity_poly.type
_entity_poly.pdbx_seq_one_letter_code
_entity_poly.pdbx_strand_id
1 'polypeptide(L)'
;EVTVHWIAGHSDVEGNELADKEEKRAAESWRNNSMVDELLQYLLTGHLPILPTTLLSAIKQAFKKDTKRRWERMWTKSPLYACAQTLDPNILSHSF
;
A
#
# COMPACT_ATOMS: atom_id res chain seq x y z
N GLU A 1 1.71 -23.68 -14.36
CA GLU A 1 1.85 -22.30 -14.85
C GLU A 1 0.85 -21.45 -14.08
N VAL A 2 1.26 -20.30 -13.53
CA VAL A 2 0.39 -19.43 -12.72
C VAL A 2 0.29 -18.09 -13.44
N THR A 3 -0.94 -17.68 -13.76
CA THR A 3 -1.21 -16.40 -14.44
C THR A 3 -1.67 -15.37 -13.43
N VAL A 4 -0.96 -14.25 -13.34
CA VAL A 4 -1.26 -13.16 -12.40
C VAL A 4 -1.94 -12.01 -13.14
N HIS A 5 -3.05 -11.52 -12.60
CA HIS A 5 -3.78 -10.37 -13.13
C HIS A 5 -3.83 -9.25 -12.10
N TRP A 6 -3.60 -8.02 -12.55
CA TRP A 6 -3.82 -6.84 -11.74
C TRP A 6 -5.25 -6.36 -11.95
N ILE A 7 -5.98 -6.18 -10.85
CA ILE A 7 -7.35 -5.69 -10.84
C ILE A 7 -7.40 -4.37 -10.07
N ALA A 8 -8.33 -3.50 -10.46
CA ALA A 8 -8.60 -2.28 -9.72
C ALA A 8 -9.32 -2.63 -8.41
N GLY A 9 -8.91 -1.97 -7.32
CA GLY A 9 -9.57 -2.12 -6.02
C GLY A 9 -10.99 -1.54 -6.06
N HIS A 10 -11.91 -2.12 -5.27
CA HIS A 10 -13.31 -1.68 -5.19
C HIS A 10 -14.02 -1.62 -6.55
N SER A 11 -13.72 -2.58 -7.43
CA SER A 11 -14.36 -2.70 -8.75
C SER A 11 -15.42 -3.80 -8.76
N ASP A 12 -15.97 -4.14 -7.59
CA ASP A 12 -16.99 -5.17 -7.38
C ASP A 12 -16.63 -6.55 -7.97
N VAL A 13 -15.32 -6.83 -8.08
CA VAL A 13 -14.83 -8.15 -8.47
C VAL A 13 -15.07 -9.09 -7.30
N GLU A 14 -16.11 -9.93 -7.39
CA GLU A 14 -16.60 -10.77 -6.30
C GLU A 14 -15.49 -11.48 -5.51
N GLY A 15 -14.55 -12.13 -6.22
CA GLY A 15 -13.43 -12.82 -5.57
C GLY A 15 -12.48 -11.89 -4.80
N ASN A 16 -12.27 -10.67 -5.30
CA ASN A 16 -11.48 -9.65 -4.61
C ASN A 16 -12.21 -9.11 -3.39
N GLU A 17 -13.50 -8.82 -3.50
CA GLU A 17 -14.31 -8.30 -2.39
C GLU A 17 -14.43 -9.33 -1.25
N LEU A 18 -14.56 -10.62 -1.59
CA LEU A 18 -14.54 -11.70 -0.60
C LEU A 18 -13.17 -11.80 0.10
N ALA A 19 -12.08 -11.70 -0.66
CA ALA A 19 -10.74 -11.70 -0.09
C ALA A 19 -10.52 -10.49 0.84
N ASP A 20 -10.96 -9.29 0.44
CA ASP A 20 -10.87 -8.05 1.22
C ASP A 20 -11.68 -8.13 2.52
N LYS A 21 -12.84 -8.79 2.48
CA LYS A 21 -13.67 -9.04 3.67
C LYS A 21 -12.99 -9.97 4.67
N GLU A 22 -12.37 -11.05 4.20
CA GLU A 22 -11.64 -11.97 5.06
C GLU A 22 -10.35 -11.35 5.60
N GLU A 23 -9.67 -10.52 4.80
CA GLU A 23 -8.50 -9.73 5.24
C GLU A 23 -8.88 -8.79 6.39
N LYS A 24 -9.97 -8.04 6.26
CA LYS A 24 -10.49 -7.18 7.34
C LYS A 24 -10.82 -7.96 8.61
N ARG A 25 -11.48 -9.12 8.49
CA ARG A 25 -11.82 -9.99 9.63
C ARG A 25 -10.58 -10.50 10.35
N ALA A 26 -9.55 -10.92 9.62
CA ALA A 26 -8.27 -11.33 10.18
C ALA A 26 -7.56 -10.15 10.87
N ALA A 27 -7.62 -8.95 10.28
CA ALA A 27 -7.01 -7.75 10.85
C ALA A 27 -7.70 -7.26 12.16
N GLU A 28 -8.98 -7.55 12.36
CA GLU A 28 -9.73 -7.14 13.57
C GLU A 28 -9.17 -7.76 14.86
N SER A 29 -8.67 -9.00 14.81
CA SER A 29 -8.15 -9.68 15.99
C SER A 29 -7.26 -10.86 15.61
N TRP A 30 -6.18 -11.05 16.34
CA TRP A 30 -5.30 -12.22 16.20
C TRP A 30 -6.04 -13.56 16.37
N ARG A 31 -7.20 -13.57 17.05
CA ARG A 31 -8.05 -14.76 17.22
C ARG A 31 -8.82 -15.15 15.95
N ASN A 32 -8.95 -14.23 15.00
CA ASN A 32 -9.62 -14.44 13.72
C ASN A 32 -8.65 -14.88 12.62
N ASN A 33 -7.34 -14.94 12.91
CA ASN A 33 -6.35 -15.45 11.99
C ASN A 33 -6.46 -16.97 11.87
N SER A 34 -6.11 -17.50 10.70
CA SER A 34 -5.88 -18.94 10.52
C SER A 34 -4.85 -19.46 11.53
N MET A 35 -5.01 -20.71 11.94
CA MET A 35 -4.04 -21.35 12.83
C MET A 35 -2.66 -21.38 12.17
N VAL A 36 -1.61 -21.20 12.97
CA VAL A 36 -0.21 -21.20 12.49
C VAL A 36 0.10 -22.48 11.70
N ASP A 37 -0.48 -23.62 12.08
CA ASP A 37 -0.29 -24.91 11.41
C ASP A 37 -0.96 -24.99 10.01
N GLU A 38 -1.90 -24.10 9.71
CA GLU A 38 -2.56 -23.99 8.40
C GLU A 38 -1.88 -22.96 7.48
N LEU A 39 -1.00 -22.10 8.03
CA LEU A 39 -0.16 -21.25 7.21
C LEU A 39 0.83 -22.11 6.43
N LEU A 40 0.94 -21.84 5.13
CA LEU A 40 1.93 -22.50 4.29
C LEU A 40 3.32 -22.39 4.93
N GLN A 41 3.99 -23.53 5.05
CA GLN A 41 5.31 -23.62 5.68
C GLN A 41 6.30 -22.59 5.12
N TYR A 42 6.21 -22.14 3.86
CA TYR A 42 7.11 -21.09 3.36
C TYR A 42 6.94 -19.73 4.05
N LEU A 43 5.75 -19.41 4.60
CA LEU A 43 5.50 -18.20 5.39
C LEU A 43 6.09 -18.34 6.81
N LEU A 44 6.10 -19.56 7.34
CA LEU A 44 6.62 -19.89 8.68
C LEU A 44 8.14 -20.11 8.68
N THR A 45 8.64 -20.74 7.62
CA THR A 45 10.04 -21.12 7.39
C THR A 45 10.78 -20.06 6.57
N GLY A 46 10.08 -18.99 6.19
CA GLY A 46 10.66 -17.85 5.52
C GLY A 46 11.69 -17.21 6.42
N HIS A 47 12.94 -17.63 6.29
CA HIS A 47 14.12 -16.82 6.56
C HIS A 47 14.04 -15.56 5.69
N LEU A 48 13.12 -14.64 5.99
CA LEU A 48 13.41 -13.25 5.72
C LEU A 48 14.69 -13.00 6.53
N PRO A 49 15.81 -12.60 5.91
CA PRO A 49 16.94 -12.14 6.69
C PRO A 49 16.36 -11.09 7.64
N ILE A 50 16.54 -11.31 8.95
CA ILE A 50 16.17 -10.34 9.97
C ILE A 50 17.13 -9.18 9.75
N LEU A 51 16.83 -8.35 8.75
CA LEU A 51 17.59 -7.15 8.46
C LEU A 51 17.40 -6.27 9.69
N PRO A 52 18.48 -5.70 10.25
CA PRO A 52 18.35 -4.82 11.38
C PRO A 52 17.30 -3.75 11.05
N THR A 53 16.46 -3.40 12.03
CA THR A 53 15.33 -2.48 11.86
C THR A 53 15.74 -1.15 11.24
N THR A 54 17.00 -0.74 11.42
CA THR A 54 17.65 0.41 10.78
C THR A 54 17.78 0.26 9.26
N LEU A 55 18.17 -0.91 8.76
CA LEU A 55 18.30 -1.19 7.33
C LEU A 55 16.92 -1.27 6.65
N LEU A 56 15.94 -1.92 7.29
CA LEU A 56 14.56 -1.94 6.77
C LEU A 56 13.96 -0.53 6.71
N SER A 57 14.20 0.30 7.73
CA SER A 57 13.76 1.69 7.75
C SER A 57 14.43 2.51 6.64
N ALA A 58 15.73 2.32 6.42
CA ALA A 58 16.47 2.97 5.34
C ALA A 58 15.93 2.58 3.94
N ILE A 59 15.65 1.29 3.72
CA ILE A 59 15.04 0.81 2.48
C ILE A 59 13.66 1.44 2.27
N LYS A 60 12.81 1.45 3.31
CA LYS A 60 11.49 2.10 3.24
C LYS A 60 11.59 3.59 2.94
N GLN A 61 12.55 4.30 3.54
CA GLN A 61 12.78 5.72 3.29
C GLN A 61 13.26 5.98 1.86
N ALA A 62 14.22 5.19 1.36
CA ALA A 62 14.70 5.29 -0.01
C ALA A 62 13.56 5.08 -1.01
N PHE A 63 12.76 4.03 -0.83
CA PHE A 63 11.59 3.76 -1.66
C PHE A 63 10.55 4.90 -1.61
N LYS A 64 10.23 5.41 -0.42
CA LYS A 64 9.33 6.56 -0.25
C LYS A 64 9.86 7.80 -0.98
N LYS A 65 11.16 8.08 -0.86
CA LYS A 65 11.81 9.21 -1.54
C LYS A 65 11.72 9.10 -3.06
N ASP A 66 12.02 7.92 -3.60
CA ASP A 66 11.95 7.68 -5.03
C ASP A 66 10.53 7.77 -5.57
N THR A 67 9.58 7.20 -4.83
CA THR A 67 8.16 7.25 -5.16
C THR A 67 7.66 8.69 -5.13
N LYS A 68 7.97 9.47 -4.08
CA LYS A 68 7.61 10.89 -3.98
C LYS A 68 8.16 11.69 -5.18
N ARG A 69 9.44 11.51 -5.50
CA ARG A 69 10.08 12.16 -6.65
C ARG A 69 9.37 11.82 -7.97
N ARG A 70 8.95 10.57 -8.15
CA ARG A 70 8.19 10.16 -9.33
C ARG A 70 6.82 10.83 -9.37
N TRP A 71 6.10 10.84 -8.25
CA TRP A 71 4.80 11.49 -8.15
C TRP A 71 4.89 12.99 -8.40
N GLU A 72 5.88 13.68 -7.85
CA GLU A 72 6.11 15.11 -8.13
C GLU A 72 6.30 15.37 -9.62
N ARG A 73 7.10 14.56 -10.32
CA ARG A 73 7.30 14.68 -11.77
C ARG A 73 6.04 14.42 -12.58
N MET A 74 5.17 13.53 -12.12
CA MET A 74 3.90 13.25 -12.79
C MET A 74 2.88 14.36 -12.49
N TRP A 75 2.86 14.83 -11.25
CA TRP A 75 2.02 15.92 -10.79
C TRP A 75 2.31 17.20 -11.57
N THR A 76 3.57 17.60 -11.72
CA THR A 76 3.94 18.81 -12.47
C THR A 76 3.53 18.79 -13.94
N LYS A 77 3.30 17.61 -14.51
CA LYS A 77 2.83 17.43 -15.89
C LYS A 77 1.31 17.35 -16.01
N SER A 78 0.59 17.28 -14.88
CA SER A 78 -0.86 17.17 -14.87
C SER A 78 -1.51 18.53 -15.17
N PRO A 79 -2.60 18.59 -15.97
CA PRO A 79 -3.41 19.80 -16.13
C PRO A 79 -3.90 20.37 -14.78
N LEU A 80 -4.12 19.50 -13.79
CA LEU A 80 -4.57 19.88 -12.46
C LEU A 80 -3.51 20.67 -11.68
N TYR A 81 -2.22 20.50 -12.00
CA TYR A 81 -1.15 21.26 -11.35
C TYR A 81 -1.18 22.74 -11.71
N ALA A 82 -1.52 23.07 -12.97
CA ALA A 82 -1.72 24.44 -13.38
C ALA A 82 -2.91 25.09 -12.65
N CYS A 83 -4.03 24.35 -12.55
CA CYS A 83 -5.21 24.78 -11.78
C CYS A 83 -4.87 24.99 -10.30
N ALA A 84 -4.13 24.05 -9.68
CA ALA A 84 -3.72 24.14 -8.29
C ALA A 84 -2.80 25.34 -8.00
N GLN A 85 -1.93 25.73 -8.94
CA GLN A 85 -1.09 26.93 -8.78
C GLN A 85 -1.87 28.25 -8.86
N THR A 86 -3.04 28.25 -9.51
CA THR A 86 -3.90 29.45 -9.58
C THR A 86 -4.78 29.64 -8.34
N LEU A 87 -4.84 28.66 -7.44
CA LEU A 87 -5.58 28.76 -6.19
C LEU A 87 -4.84 29.66 -5.20
N ASP A 88 -5.58 30.53 -4.49
CA ASP A 88 -5.01 31.38 -3.44
C ASP A 88 -4.42 30.49 -2.32
N PRO A 89 -3.15 30.70 -1.93
CA PRO A 89 -2.52 29.92 -0.87
C PRO A 89 -3.26 29.98 0.48
N ASN A 90 -4.06 31.02 0.73
CA ASN A 90 -4.89 31.15 1.94
C ASN A 90 -6.15 30.27 1.93
N ILE A 91 -6.56 29.72 0.78
CA ILE A 91 -7.69 28.77 0.71
C ILE A 91 -7.26 27.40 1.27
N LEU A 92 -5.96 27.07 1.17
CA LEU A 92 -5.41 25.80 1.68
C LEU A 92 -4.91 25.90 3.13
N SER A 93 -4.78 27.11 3.68
CA SER A 93 -4.31 27.32 5.07
C SER A 93 -5.42 27.19 6.12
N HIS A 94 -6.69 27.27 5.71
CA HIS A 94 -7.85 27.06 6.57
C HIS A 94 -8.52 25.72 6.26
N SER A 95 -8.01 24.63 6.84
CA SER A 95 -8.86 23.47 7.13
C SER A 95 -8.25 22.46 8.10
N PHE A 96 -9.02 22.24 9.18
CA PHE A 96 -9.09 21.16 10.17
C PHE A 96 -7.95 20.99 11.19
#